data_AF-W2H1S7-F1
#
_entry.id   AF-W2H1S7-F1
#
_cell.length_a   1.000
_cell.length_b   1.000
_cell.length_c   1.000
_cell.angle_alpha   90.00
_cell.angle_beta   90.00
_cell.angle_gamma   90.00
#
_symmetry.space_group_name_H-M   'P 1'
#
loop_
_entity.id
_entity.type
_entity.pdbx_description
1 polymer ?
#
loop_
_entity_poly.entity_id
_entity_poly.type
_entity_poly.pdbx_seq_one_letter_code
_entity_poly.pdbx_strand_id
1 'polypeptide(L)'
;IFVGNENLASVDQVPSEMLSYITQLQEALPNVPIGTVQRNTEMLDSSRYNAISGLADLFTACDVVGVNIQPVFTADTAATDAITLVSNQWTELQNSDTESRFPGLADKLAITETGWPSAGSADGNTGSVTGAQQFYSDYMTWAAENLDASRSHYFQMFDLPSRTDTVFEAHFGICDQDSNEKFTL
;
A
#
# COMPACT_ATOMS: atom_id res chain seq x y z
N ILE A 1 -13.90 -3.29 4.98
CA ILE A 1 -13.43 -2.41 6.07
C ILE A 1 -12.03 -2.85 6.45
N PHE A 2 -11.08 -1.92 6.49
CA PHE A 2 -9.75 -2.20 7.00
C PHE A 2 -9.65 -1.70 8.45
N VAL A 3 -9.37 -2.63 9.36
CA VAL A 3 -9.10 -2.43 10.77
C VAL A 3 -7.63 -2.12 10.91
N GLY A 4 -7.32 -0.82 10.92
CA GLY A 4 -5.95 -0.33 11.04
C GLY A 4 -5.22 -0.16 9.71
N ASN A 5 -4.17 0.65 9.77
CA ASN A 5 -3.27 0.99 8.68
C ASN A 5 -1.83 1.05 9.23
N GLU A 6 -0.96 0.19 8.72
CA GLU A 6 0.47 0.12 9.06
C GLU A 6 0.77 -0.04 10.56
N ASN A 7 -0.18 -0.57 11.33
CA ASN A 7 -0.02 -0.77 12.77
C ASN A 7 1.17 -1.66 13.13
N LEU A 8 1.58 -2.51 12.20
CA LEU A 8 2.72 -3.39 12.38
C LEU A 8 4.06 -2.73 12.07
N ALA A 9 4.10 -1.43 11.76
CA ALA A 9 5.33 -0.81 11.29
C ALA A 9 6.48 -0.81 12.31
N SER A 10 6.16 -0.83 13.60
CA SER A 10 7.10 -0.63 14.71
C SER A 10 6.82 -1.53 15.94
N VAL A 11 6.11 -2.65 15.74
CA VAL A 11 5.77 -3.61 16.81
C VAL A 11 6.12 -5.05 16.43
N ASP A 12 6.69 -5.83 17.33
CA ASP A 12 7.11 -7.22 17.04
C ASP A 12 6.04 -8.26 17.37
N GLN A 13 4.82 -7.82 17.60
CA GLN A 13 3.66 -8.68 17.84
C GLN A 13 2.42 -8.01 17.28
N VAL A 14 1.55 -8.78 16.63
CA VAL A 14 0.22 -8.31 16.23
C VAL A 14 -0.55 -7.86 17.48
N PRO A 15 -1.04 -6.61 17.54
CA PRO A 15 -1.89 -6.16 18.64
C PRO A 15 -3.15 -7.00 18.75
N SER A 16 -3.43 -7.54 19.94
CA SER A 16 -4.56 -8.46 20.16
C SER A 16 -5.92 -7.83 19.84
N GLU A 17 -6.02 -6.52 20.02
CA GLU A 17 -7.20 -5.71 19.75
C GLU A 17 -7.55 -5.71 18.26
N MET A 18 -6.56 -5.77 17.35
CA MET A 18 -6.81 -5.84 15.92
C MET A 18 -7.57 -7.11 15.55
N LEU A 19 -7.11 -8.27 16.04
CA LEU A 19 -7.79 -9.55 15.83
C LEU A 19 -9.20 -9.53 16.42
N SER A 20 -9.34 -8.99 17.64
CA SER A 20 -10.64 -8.88 18.29
C SER A 20 -11.64 -8.04 17.49
N TYR A 21 -11.20 -6.88 16.96
CA TYR A 21 -12.06 -6.03 16.15
C TYR A 21 -12.38 -6.63 14.79
N ILE A 22 -11.44 -7.33 14.15
CA ILE A 22 -11.70 -8.05 12.89
C ILE A 22 -12.82 -9.06 13.11
N THR A 23 -12.71 -9.93 14.13
CA THR A 23 -13.73 -10.94 14.42
C THR A 23 -15.09 -10.32 14.76
N GLN A 24 -15.12 -9.31 15.63
CA GLN A 24 -16.38 -8.63 15.99
C GLN A 24 -17.06 -7.99 14.78
N LEU A 25 -16.29 -7.37 13.87
CA LEU A 25 -16.84 -6.76 12.66
C LEU A 25 -17.34 -7.80 11.66
N GLN A 26 -16.64 -8.94 11.52
CA GLN A 26 -17.10 -10.05 10.67
C GLN A 26 -18.43 -10.63 11.16
N GLU A 27 -18.58 -10.81 12.48
CA GLU A 27 -19.83 -11.27 13.08
C GLU A 27 -20.98 -10.27 12.90
N ALA A 28 -20.69 -8.97 13.06
CA ALA A 28 -21.70 -7.92 12.94
C ALA A 28 -22.07 -7.60 11.48
N LEU A 29 -21.16 -7.82 10.53
CA LEU A 29 -21.28 -7.40 9.13
C LEU A 29 -20.93 -8.56 8.16
N PRO A 30 -21.69 -9.66 8.14
CA PRO A 30 -21.33 -10.90 7.42
C PRO A 30 -21.21 -10.77 5.90
N ASN A 31 -21.62 -9.64 5.31
CA ASN A 31 -21.53 -9.38 3.87
C ASN A 31 -20.51 -8.29 3.51
N VAL A 32 -19.71 -7.82 4.47
CA VAL A 32 -18.69 -6.79 4.27
C VAL A 32 -17.32 -7.43 4.49
N PRO A 33 -16.42 -7.45 3.49
CA PRO A 33 -15.06 -7.96 3.70
C PRO A 33 -14.33 -7.16 4.77
N ILE A 34 -13.78 -7.84 5.77
CA ILE A 34 -13.04 -7.22 6.86
C ILE A 34 -11.57 -7.65 6.79
N GLY A 35 -10.65 -6.73 7.06
CA GLY A 35 -9.27 -7.11 7.28
C GLY A 35 -8.39 -5.94 7.71
N THR A 36 -7.16 -5.84 7.22
CA THR A 36 -6.18 -4.84 7.67
C THR A 36 -5.40 -4.27 6.49
N VAL A 37 -4.80 -3.07 6.65
CA VAL A 37 -3.76 -2.56 5.73
C VAL A 37 -2.39 -2.59 6.40
N GLN A 38 -1.35 -3.08 5.72
CA GLN A 38 0.05 -3.04 6.15
C GLN A 38 0.98 -2.59 5.01
N ARG A 39 2.25 -2.28 5.31
CA ARG A 39 3.24 -2.02 4.27
C ARG A 39 3.69 -3.33 3.65
N ASN A 40 4.09 -3.30 2.39
CA ASN A 40 4.74 -4.45 1.75
C ASN A 40 5.93 -5.02 2.56
N THR A 41 6.65 -4.18 3.32
CA THR A 41 7.77 -4.57 4.19
C THR A 41 7.39 -5.69 5.15
N GLU A 42 6.19 -5.64 5.74
CA GLU A 42 5.72 -6.67 6.67
C GLU A 42 5.52 -8.04 6.01
N MET A 43 5.40 -8.11 4.68
CA MET A 43 5.23 -9.37 3.95
C MET A 43 6.47 -9.78 3.16
N LEU A 44 7.33 -8.85 2.75
CA LEU A 44 8.46 -9.10 1.85
C LEU A 44 9.82 -9.08 2.55
N ASP A 45 10.00 -8.28 3.60
CA ASP A 45 11.28 -8.20 4.30
C ASP A 45 11.41 -9.32 5.34
N SER A 46 12.35 -10.24 5.11
CA SER A 46 12.62 -11.36 6.02
C SER A 46 13.01 -10.99 7.44
N SER A 47 13.64 -9.84 7.65
CA SER A 47 13.92 -9.35 9.00
C SER A 47 12.63 -8.93 9.71
N ARG A 48 11.66 -8.42 8.93
CA ARG A 48 10.40 -7.92 9.45
C ARG A 48 9.38 -9.02 9.69
N TYR A 49 9.07 -9.84 8.68
CA TYR A 49 8.04 -10.85 8.82
C TYR A 49 8.40 -11.95 9.83
N ASN A 50 9.69 -12.22 10.04
CA ASN A 50 10.14 -13.17 11.07
C ASN A 50 10.07 -12.58 12.49
N ALA A 51 10.12 -11.25 12.62
CA ALA A 51 10.07 -10.58 13.92
C ALA A 51 8.64 -10.45 14.47
N ILE A 52 7.62 -10.38 13.60
CA ILE A 52 6.23 -10.14 14.02
C ILE A 52 5.55 -11.45 14.42
N SER A 53 5.42 -11.67 15.73
CA SER A 53 4.60 -12.78 16.24
C SER A 53 3.11 -12.59 15.91
N GLY A 54 2.45 -13.64 15.42
CA GLY A 54 1.02 -13.64 15.07
C GLY A 54 0.67 -13.08 13.68
N LEU A 55 1.67 -12.76 12.84
CA LEU A 55 1.44 -12.18 11.51
C LEU A 55 0.59 -13.08 10.60
N ALA A 56 0.91 -14.38 10.53
CA ALA A 56 0.15 -15.33 9.73
C ALA A 56 -1.30 -15.52 10.23
N ASP A 57 -1.50 -15.48 11.56
CA ASP A 57 -2.84 -15.55 12.17
C ASP A 57 -3.69 -14.33 11.79
N LEU A 58 -3.08 -13.13 11.75
CA LEU A 58 -3.74 -11.92 11.29
C LEU A 58 -4.23 -12.04 9.85
N PHE A 59 -3.35 -12.46 8.92
CA PHE A 59 -3.74 -12.61 7.51
C PHE A 59 -4.75 -13.74 7.29
N THR A 60 -4.70 -14.79 8.13
CA THR A 60 -5.69 -15.87 8.12
C THR A 60 -7.06 -15.36 8.54
N ALA A 61 -7.13 -14.53 9.59
CA ALA A 61 -8.38 -13.96 10.10
C ALA A 61 -9.05 -12.95 9.15
N CYS A 62 -8.27 -12.30 8.27
CA CYS A 62 -8.80 -11.32 7.32
C CYS A 62 -9.53 -11.97 6.12
N ASP A 63 -10.59 -11.33 5.64
CA ASP A 63 -11.22 -11.59 4.34
C ASP A 63 -10.47 -10.88 3.20
N VAL A 64 -9.84 -9.73 3.50
CA VAL A 64 -9.08 -8.89 2.56
C VAL A 64 -7.85 -8.31 3.26
N VAL A 65 -6.70 -8.26 2.58
CA VAL A 65 -5.46 -7.70 3.12
C VAL A 65 -4.99 -6.57 2.21
N GLY A 66 -5.07 -5.34 2.71
CA GLY A 66 -4.51 -4.17 2.05
C GLY A 66 -2.99 -4.15 2.17
N VAL A 67 -2.32 -3.79 1.08
CA VAL A 67 -0.88 -3.58 1.05
C VAL A 67 -0.58 -2.19 0.48
N ASN A 68 0.23 -1.45 1.23
CA ASN A 68 0.80 -0.18 0.78
C ASN A 68 2.13 -0.46 0.08
N ILE A 69 2.25 -0.05 -1.17
CA ILE A 69 3.43 -0.23 -2.02
C ILE A 69 3.86 1.14 -2.52
N GLN A 70 4.81 1.76 -1.83
CA GLN A 70 5.24 3.13 -2.12
C GLN A 70 6.65 3.14 -2.74
N PRO A 71 6.78 3.15 -4.08
CA PRO A 71 8.08 3.02 -4.76
C PRO A 71 9.06 4.15 -4.41
N VAL A 72 8.55 5.34 -4.04
CA VAL A 72 9.38 6.48 -3.67
C VAL A 72 10.25 6.23 -2.43
N PHE A 73 9.90 5.25 -1.58
CA PHE A 73 10.69 4.88 -0.39
C PHE A 73 11.75 3.79 -0.67
N THR A 74 11.88 3.33 -1.91
CA THR A 74 12.98 2.44 -2.29
C THR A 74 14.08 3.27 -2.93
N ALA A 75 15.23 3.37 -2.27
CA ALA A 75 16.36 4.15 -2.76
C ALA A 75 16.72 3.84 -4.23
N ASP A 76 17.19 4.86 -4.95
CA ASP A 76 17.59 4.80 -6.36
C ASP A 76 16.46 4.38 -7.33
N THR A 77 15.20 4.68 -6.97
CA THR A 77 14.05 4.46 -7.85
C THR A 77 13.75 5.72 -8.64
N ALA A 78 13.85 5.65 -9.97
CA ALA A 78 13.36 6.72 -10.84
C ALA A 78 11.84 6.60 -11.03
N ALA A 79 11.15 7.73 -11.26
CA ALA A 79 9.70 7.72 -11.52
C ALA A 79 9.31 6.83 -12.71
N THR A 80 10.18 6.74 -13.72
CA THR A 80 9.98 5.87 -14.90
C THR A 80 10.10 4.38 -14.60
N ASP A 81 10.79 4.02 -13.52
CA ASP A 81 11.03 2.62 -13.11
C ASP A 81 10.12 2.20 -11.95
N ALA A 82 9.44 3.17 -11.30
CA ALA A 82 8.61 2.97 -10.14
C ALA A 82 7.50 1.93 -10.36
N ILE A 83 6.89 1.89 -11.55
CA ILE A 83 5.86 0.88 -11.86
C ILE A 83 6.44 -0.53 -11.95
N THR A 84 7.66 -0.67 -12.45
CA THR A 84 8.36 -1.95 -12.51
C THR A 84 8.59 -2.49 -11.10
N LEU A 85 8.96 -1.61 -10.16
CA LEU A 85 9.11 -1.96 -8.75
C LEU A 85 7.78 -2.46 -8.15
N VAL A 86 6.68 -1.71 -8.35
CA VAL A 86 5.35 -2.10 -7.86
C VAL A 86 4.94 -3.45 -8.45
N SER A 87 5.12 -3.66 -9.75
CA SER A 87 4.79 -4.90 -10.44
C SER A 87 5.59 -6.09 -9.90
N ASN A 88 6.89 -5.92 -9.65
CA ASN A 88 7.75 -6.96 -9.10
C ASN A 88 7.33 -7.33 -7.67
N GLN A 89 7.10 -6.34 -6.82
CA GLN A 89 6.68 -6.58 -5.43
C GLN A 89 5.27 -7.19 -5.35
N TRP A 90 4.35 -6.77 -6.21
CA TRP A 90 3.03 -7.40 -6.35
C TRP A 90 3.15 -8.87 -6.75
N THR A 91 4.05 -9.19 -7.68
CA THR A 91 4.33 -10.57 -8.10
C THR A 91 4.94 -11.39 -6.95
N GLU A 92 5.86 -10.80 -6.19
CA GLU A 92 6.51 -11.45 -5.05
C GLU A 92 5.52 -11.78 -3.92
N LEU A 93 4.58 -10.87 -3.64
CA LEU A 93 3.51 -11.09 -2.65
C LEU A 93 2.60 -12.29 -2.98
N GLN A 94 2.57 -12.72 -4.24
CA GLN A 94 1.73 -13.82 -4.72
C GLN A 94 2.51 -15.10 -5.01
N ASN A 95 3.84 -15.08 -4.87
CA ASN A 95 4.67 -16.21 -5.23
C ASN A 95 4.56 -17.37 -4.21
N SER A 96 5.14 -18.53 -4.57
CA SER A 96 5.10 -19.73 -3.72
C SER A 96 5.80 -19.57 -2.37
N ASP A 97 6.78 -18.68 -2.27
CA ASP A 97 7.49 -18.44 -1.02
C ASP A 97 6.60 -17.65 -0.04
N THR A 98 5.95 -16.58 -0.51
CA THR A 98 4.97 -15.82 0.29
C THR A 98 3.78 -16.69 0.66
N GLU A 99 3.25 -17.50 -0.27
CA GLU A 99 2.17 -18.45 0.00
C GLU A 99 2.55 -19.49 1.07
N SER A 100 3.81 -19.94 1.10
CA SER A 100 4.28 -20.88 2.13
C SER A 100 4.32 -20.26 3.54
N ARG A 101 4.56 -18.95 3.62
CA ARG A 101 4.61 -18.18 4.87
C ARG A 101 3.20 -17.74 5.32
N PHE A 102 2.36 -17.36 4.36
CA PHE A 102 1.02 -16.82 4.58
C PHE A 102 -0.01 -17.48 3.63
N PRO A 103 -0.49 -18.68 3.96
CA PRO A 103 -1.38 -19.43 3.08
C PRO A 103 -2.67 -18.68 2.75
N GLY A 104 -3.02 -18.63 1.47
CA GLY A 104 -4.20 -17.96 0.94
C GLY A 104 -4.11 -16.43 0.93
N LEU A 105 -2.94 -15.83 1.19
CA LEU A 105 -2.78 -14.37 1.18
C LEU A 105 -3.02 -13.80 -0.22
N ALA A 106 -2.52 -14.46 -1.27
CA ALA A 106 -2.61 -13.98 -2.66
C ALA A 106 -4.05 -13.63 -3.09
N ASP A 107 -5.02 -14.45 -2.66
CA ASP A 107 -6.44 -14.29 -2.98
C ASP A 107 -7.08 -13.11 -2.22
N LYS A 108 -6.44 -12.63 -1.15
CA LYS A 108 -6.96 -11.57 -0.27
C LYS A 108 -6.36 -10.20 -0.53
N LEU A 109 -5.23 -10.12 -1.25
CA LEU A 109 -4.45 -8.89 -1.38
C LEU A 109 -5.23 -7.75 -2.06
N ALA A 110 -4.98 -6.49 -1.71
CA ALA A 110 -5.42 -5.33 -2.48
C ALA A 110 -4.37 -4.23 -2.34
N ILE A 111 -4.03 -3.53 -3.41
CA ILE A 111 -3.20 -2.32 -3.27
C ILE A 111 -4.10 -1.23 -2.71
N THR A 112 -3.78 -0.77 -1.51
CA THR A 112 -4.54 0.26 -0.80
C THR A 112 -3.88 1.63 -0.88
N GLU A 113 -2.55 1.68 -1.01
CA GLU A 113 -1.82 2.90 -1.28
C GLU A 113 -0.63 2.63 -2.20
N THR A 114 -0.53 3.41 -3.26
CA THR A 114 0.68 3.55 -4.06
C THR A 114 0.65 4.91 -4.76
N GLY A 115 1.77 5.63 -4.78
CA GLY A 115 1.82 6.97 -5.32
C GLY A 115 3.23 7.44 -5.63
N TRP A 116 3.31 8.60 -6.30
CA TRP A 116 4.56 9.31 -6.50
C TRP A 116 4.35 10.81 -6.23
N PRO A 117 5.15 11.43 -5.36
CA PRO A 117 4.93 12.83 -5.00
C PRO A 117 5.34 13.77 -6.14
N SER A 118 4.65 14.90 -6.27
CA SER A 118 4.97 15.91 -7.28
C SER A 118 6.04 16.91 -6.85
N ALA A 119 6.52 16.82 -5.61
CA ALA A 119 7.55 17.68 -5.04
C ALA A 119 8.19 17.02 -3.80
N GLY A 120 9.32 17.56 -3.33
CA GLY A 120 10.07 17.02 -2.20
C GLY A 120 10.90 15.79 -2.55
N SER A 121 11.61 15.24 -1.56
CA SER A 121 12.45 14.04 -1.75
C SER A 121 12.30 13.08 -0.58
N ALA A 122 12.21 11.78 -0.87
CA ALA A 122 12.19 10.69 0.10
C ALA A 122 13.24 9.64 -0.33
N ASP A 123 14.06 9.16 0.61
CA ASP A 123 15.09 8.13 0.35
C ASP A 123 15.98 8.38 -0.87
N GLY A 124 16.30 9.66 -1.13
CA GLY A 124 17.11 10.10 -2.28
C GLY A 124 16.33 10.28 -3.59
N ASN A 125 15.08 9.82 -3.65
CA ASN A 125 14.20 9.96 -4.81
C ASN A 125 13.45 11.29 -4.74
N THR A 126 13.45 12.05 -5.84
CA THR A 126 12.84 13.39 -5.87
C THR A 126 11.54 13.40 -6.68
N GLY A 127 10.48 13.91 -6.05
CA GLY A 127 9.19 14.14 -6.66
C GLY A 127 9.21 15.29 -7.67
N SER A 128 8.40 15.15 -8.71
CA SER A 128 8.15 16.20 -9.72
C SER A 128 6.78 15.99 -10.33
N VAL A 129 6.14 17.05 -10.83
CA VAL A 129 4.83 16.94 -11.50
C VAL A 129 4.89 15.95 -12.67
N THR A 130 5.95 16.00 -13.49
CA THR A 130 6.14 15.06 -14.60
C THR A 130 6.33 13.61 -14.11
N GLY A 131 7.09 13.40 -13.03
CA GLY A 131 7.25 12.06 -12.45
C GLY A 131 5.95 11.52 -11.85
N ALA A 132 5.18 12.36 -11.17
CA ALA A 132 3.87 12.00 -10.62
C ALA A 132 2.88 11.62 -11.73
N GLN A 133 2.82 12.42 -12.81
CA GLN A 133 2.00 12.11 -13.98
C GLN A 133 2.41 10.79 -14.63
N GLN A 134 3.71 10.59 -14.88
CA GLN A 134 4.22 9.37 -15.50
C GLN A 134 3.84 8.14 -14.67
N PHE A 135 4.12 8.16 -13.37
CA PHE A 135 3.80 7.03 -12.50
C PHE A 135 2.30 6.80 -12.37
N TYR A 136 1.48 7.86 -12.30
CA TYR A 136 0.02 7.73 -12.30
C TYR A 136 -0.48 7.02 -13.57
N SER A 137 -0.08 7.49 -14.75
CA SER A 137 -0.47 6.87 -16.02
C SER A 137 -0.02 5.41 -16.11
N ASP A 138 1.23 5.13 -15.76
CA ASP A 138 1.78 3.77 -15.79
C ASP A 138 1.05 2.84 -14.81
N TYR A 139 0.76 3.31 -13.60
CA TYR A 139 0.01 2.54 -12.61
C TYR A 139 -1.43 2.28 -13.05
N MET A 140 -2.13 3.28 -13.61
CA MET A 140 -3.49 3.09 -14.13
C MET A 140 -3.54 2.05 -15.25
N THR A 141 -2.59 2.08 -16.20
CA THR A 141 -2.47 1.07 -17.25
C THR A 141 -2.18 -0.31 -16.67
N TRP A 142 -1.14 -0.42 -15.84
CA TRP A 142 -0.76 -1.69 -15.23
C TRP A 142 -1.89 -2.29 -14.36
N ALA A 143 -2.56 -1.46 -13.55
CA ALA A 143 -3.64 -1.91 -12.69
C ALA A 143 -4.85 -2.40 -13.50
N ALA A 144 -5.20 -1.74 -14.61
CA ALA A 144 -6.27 -2.20 -15.49
C ALA A 144 -5.99 -3.57 -16.13
N GLU A 145 -4.72 -3.93 -16.31
CA GLU A 145 -4.28 -5.20 -16.88
C GLU A 145 -4.11 -6.31 -15.83
N ASN A 146 -3.76 -5.95 -14.59
CA ASN A 146 -3.29 -6.91 -13.58
C ASN A 146 -4.19 -7.01 -12.34
N LEU A 147 -5.10 -6.07 -12.11
CA LEU A 147 -5.93 -5.99 -10.91
C LEU A 147 -7.41 -5.85 -11.25
N ASP A 148 -8.25 -6.44 -10.40
CA ASP A 148 -9.66 -6.03 -10.34
C ASP A 148 -9.74 -4.58 -9.85
N ALA A 149 -10.67 -3.80 -10.40
CA ALA A 149 -10.84 -2.39 -10.03
C ALA A 149 -11.10 -2.19 -8.51
N SER A 150 -11.67 -3.18 -7.82
CA SER A 150 -11.88 -3.14 -6.37
C SER A 150 -10.61 -3.33 -5.54
N ARG A 151 -9.49 -3.70 -6.18
CA ARG A 151 -8.19 -4.01 -5.55
C ARG A 151 -7.11 -2.97 -5.88
N SER A 152 -7.45 -1.89 -6.58
CA SER A 152 -6.52 -0.84 -7.01
C SER A 152 -6.90 0.52 -6.41
N HIS A 153 -5.99 1.08 -5.61
CA HIS A 153 -6.14 2.40 -5.02
C HIS A 153 -4.84 3.20 -5.18
N TYR A 154 -4.93 4.32 -5.90
CA TYR A 154 -3.83 5.28 -6.01
C TYR A 154 -3.87 6.25 -4.84
N PHE A 155 -2.70 6.50 -4.26
CA PHE A 155 -2.48 7.48 -3.20
C PHE A 155 -1.92 8.76 -3.81
N GLN A 156 -2.65 9.86 -3.86
CA GLN A 156 -4.01 10.08 -3.35
C GLN A 156 -4.75 11.14 -4.18
N MET A 157 -6.01 11.42 -3.87
CA MET A 157 -6.81 12.36 -4.67
C MET A 157 -6.28 13.80 -4.59
N PHE A 158 -6.01 14.32 -3.38
CA PHE A 158 -5.66 15.72 -3.16
C PHE A 158 -4.33 15.86 -2.41
N ASP A 159 -3.60 16.93 -2.71
CA ASP A 159 -2.49 17.38 -1.88
C ASP A 159 -3.02 17.70 -0.47
N LEU A 160 -2.18 17.45 0.53
CA LEU A 160 -2.50 17.67 1.95
C LEU A 160 -1.49 18.63 2.57
N PRO A 161 -1.61 19.96 2.36
CA PRO A 161 -0.63 20.93 2.88
C PRO A 161 -0.50 20.95 4.42
N SER A 162 -1.45 20.35 5.13
CA SER A 162 -1.34 20.13 6.59
C SER A 162 -0.28 19.09 6.97
N ARG A 163 0.21 18.28 6.03
CA ARG A 163 1.30 17.31 6.24
C ARG A 163 2.64 18.02 6.10
N THR A 164 3.20 18.48 7.21
CA THR A 164 4.40 19.33 7.21
C THR A 164 5.69 18.63 7.60
N ASP A 165 5.65 17.33 7.90
CA ASP A 165 6.81 16.58 8.40
C ASP A 165 7.94 16.53 7.37
N THR A 166 7.57 16.37 6.09
CA THR A 166 8.46 16.47 4.94
C THR A 166 7.75 17.22 3.82
N VAL A 167 8.49 17.69 2.82
CA VAL A 167 7.89 18.35 1.65
C VAL A 167 7.04 17.35 0.86
N PHE A 168 7.50 16.12 0.68
CA PHE A 168 6.84 15.17 -0.23
C PHE A 168 5.47 14.69 0.31
N GLU A 169 5.30 14.60 1.63
CA GLU A 169 4.04 14.18 2.27
C GLU A 169 2.85 15.08 1.90
N ALA A 170 3.10 16.36 1.64
CA ALA A 170 2.07 17.30 1.21
C ALA A 170 1.65 17.15 -0.27
N HIS A 171 2.40 16.40 -1.08
CA HIS A 171 2.40 16.54 -2.54
C HIS A 171 2.09 15.26 -3.34
N PHE A 172 1.43 14.27 -2.75
CA PHE A 172 0.99 13.03 -3.43
C PHE A 172 -0.32 13.15 -4.22
N GLY A 173 -1.02 14.29 -4.15
CA GLY A 173 -2.30 14.47 -4.81
C GLY A 173 -2.20 14.39 -6.32
N ILE A 174 -3.23 13.81 -6.95
CA ILE A 174 -3.53 13.99 -8.37
C ILE A 174 -4.02 15.43 -8.62
N CYS A 175 -4.76 15.98 -7.65
CA CYS A 175 -5.20 17.37 -7.60
C CYS A 175 -4.49 18.12 -6.46
N ASP A 176 -4.42 19.44 -6.56
CA ASP A 176 -4.04 20.29 -5.42
C ASP A 176 -5.16 20.36 -4.36
N GLN A 177 -4.93 21.06 -3.25
CA GLN A 177 -5.89 21.21 -2.16
C GLN A 177 -7.21 21.88 -2.58
N ASP A 178 -7.21 22.62 -3.69
CA ASP A 178 -8.33 23.40 -4.22
C ASP A 178 -9.04 22.65 -5.37
N SER A 179 -8.72 21.37 -5.56
CA SER A 179 -9.26 20.48 -6.60
C SER A 179 -8.85 20.83 -8.03
N ASN A 180 -7.78 21.61 -8.21
CA ASN A 180 -7.20 21.79 -9.55
C ASN A 180 -6.32 20.59 -9.90
N GLU A 181 -6.48 20.06 -11.11
CA GLU A 181 -5.65 18.98 -11.63
C GLU A 181 -4.19 19.40 -11.70
N LYS A 182 -3.27 18.57 -11.19
CA LYS A 182 -1.82 18.85 -11.24
C LYS A 182 -1.19 18.42 -12.56
N PHE A 183 -1.83 17.51 -13.27
CA PHE A 183 -1.40 16.96 -14.56
C PHE A 183 -2.59 16.39 -15.32
N THR A 184 -2.42 16.16 -16.63
CA THR A 184 -3.46 15.55 -17.48
C THR A 184 -3.59 14.05 -17.19
N LEU A 185 -4.83 13.61 -16.97
CA LEU A 185 -5.23 12.22 -16.73
C LEU A 185 -5.38 11.42 -18.02
#